data_AF-A0A933M399-F1
#
_entry.id   AF-A0A933M399-F1
#
_cell.length_a   1.000
_cell.length_b   1.000
_cell.length_c   1.000
_cell.angle_alpha   90.00
_cell.angle_beta   90.00
_cell.angle_gamma   90.00
#
_symmetry.space_group_name_H-M   'P 1'
#
loop_
_entity.id
_entity.type
_entity.pdbx_description
1 polymer ?
#
loop_
_entity_poly.entity_id
_entity_poly.type
_entity_poly.pdbx_seq_one_letter_code
_entity_poly.pdbx_strand_id
1 'polypeptide(L)'
;MAFTVTAESKKKFKQKAIGLLGANAFIWALTFTLYKMPSSFGVMFSAFTLPYLVYFALSDFGAVRSESGGLSFSKALGYYFGVSGAAMIVALWGAASVLKFPPMFIVTMIVFALLGLFLFIFLEFKPDMAEPSGLKSVNNLLVLYVGSSALYLFTSTMLPQYEPENEIAKLKQTTLSLAGADKDTVIRAGAQVFKDFECFNCHNIAPGGEVKRGPNLSEIDLGKPEKITESLVDPYKEILKPYAENPKVARSMPDYYGKQLTKDELVAVVTYLENLKSALHVSTENMPEGWWTNAAVVEEGRKLYEGLVNPDVACHVCHGKDGKPLFEGAPDFTTSPDMENLTEARWFQIIKYGFGKDSPMSAWGEMLSDEQIWKITAYEWAFYSKGKLGNAELVERSKPEGPAAIQAKDKYWD
;
A
#
# COMPACT_ATOMS: atom_id res chain seq x y z
N MET A 1 41.02 1.13 -32.50
CA MET A 1 41.85 2.35 -32.30
C MET A 1 42.51 2.24 -30.94
N ALA A 2 43.83 2.28 -30.88
CA ALA A 2 44.55 2.25 -29.60
C ALA A 2 44.50 3.65 -28.98
N PHE A 3 43.84 3.79 -27.84
CA PHE A 3 43.73 5.05 -27.10
C PHE A 3 45.06 5.35 -26.42
N THR A 4 45.83 6.32 -26.91
CA THR A 4 47.06 6.77 -26.24
C THR A 4 46.74 7.86 -25.22
N VAL A 5 46.76 7.51 -23.94
CA VAL A 5 46.53 8.42 -22.82
C VAL A 5 47.78 9.28 -22.59
N THR A 6 47.69 10.58 -22.86
CA THR A 6 48.81 11.52 -22.67
C THR A 6 49.10 11.78 -21.19
N ALA A 7 50.34 12.19 -20.86
CA ALA A 7 50.70 12.52 -19.47
C ALA A 7 49.91 13.74 -18.93
N GLU A 8 49.54 14.66 -19.82
CA GLU A 8 48.73 15.84 -19.47
C GLU A 8 47.28 15.47 -19.14
N SER A 9 46.68 14.51 -19.86
CA SER A 9 45.32 14.04 -19.55
C SER A 9 45.28 13.31 -18.20
N LYS A 10 46.30 12.51 -17.86
CA LYS A 10 46.43 11.88 -16.53
C LYS A 10 46.53 12.90 -15.40
N LYS A 11 47.26 14.01 -15.61
CA LYS A 11 47.42 15.06 -14.60
C LYS A 11 46.11 15.83 -14.37
N LYS A 12 45.40 16.22 -15.43
CA LYS A 12 44.08 16.88 -15.35
C LYS A 12 43.03 15.98 -14.69
N PHE A 13 43.02 14.69 -15.05
CA PHE A 13 42.17 13.69 -14.41
C PHE A 13 42.40 13.60 -12.90
N LYS A 14 43.67 13.48 -12.48
CA LYS A 14 44.02 13.36 -11.05
C LYS A 14 43.58 14.59 -10.25
N GLN A 15 43.76 15.81 -10.78
CA GLN A 15 43.31 17.03 -10.11
C GLN A 15 41.78 17.12 -9.98
N LYS A 16 41.04 16.81 -11.05
CA LYS A 16 39.57 16.81 -11.02
C LYS A 16 39.00 15.72 -10.11
N ALA A 17 39.54 14.50 -10.18
CA ALA A 17 39.10 13.39 -9.33
C ALA A 17 39.29 13.72 -7.84
N ILE A 18 40.41 14.33 -7.46
CA ILE A 18 40.64 14.81 -6.09
C ILE A 18 39.62 15.89 -5.71
N GLY A 19 39.35 16.85 -6.60
CA GLY A 19 38.35 17.90 -6.35
C GLY A 19 36.92 17.35 -6.17
N LEU A 20 36.52 16.40 -7.00
CA LEU A 20 35.20 15.76 -6.95
C LEU A 20 35.02 14.89 -5.70
N LEU A 21 36.06 14.11 -5.31
CA LEU A 21 36.06 13.36 -4.07
C LEU A 21 36.01 14.29 -2.85
N GLY A 22 36.74 15.41 -2.89
CA GLY A 22 36.70 16.43 -1.85
C GLY A 22 35.32 17.09 -1.73
N ALA A 23 34.69 17.44 -2.84
CA ALA A 23 33.35 18.03 -2.85
C ALA A 23 32.30 17.04 -2.33
N ASN A 24 32.38 15.76 -2.68
CA ASN A 24 31.46 14.74 -2.16
C ASN A 24 31.65 14.53 -0.67
N ALA A 25 32.91 14.40 -0.20
CA ALA A 25 33.19 14.30 1.22
C ALA A 25 32.70 15.52 2.02
N PHE A 26 32.82 16.72 1.44
CA PHE A 26 32.30 17.95 2.05
C PHE A 26 30.78 17.97 2.11
N ILE A 27 30.08 17.65 1.02
CA ILE A 27 28.62 17.56 0.99
C ILE A 27 28.15 16.51 2.00
N TRP A 28 28.77 15.33 1.99
CA TRP A 28 28.48 14.26 2.94
C TRP A 28 28.61 14.73 4.39
N ALA A 29 29.74 15.36 4.74
CA ALA A 29 29.97 15.91 6.07
C ALA A 29 28.96 16.99 6.45
N LEU A 30 28.62 17.89 5.51
CA LEU A 30 27.68 18.98 5.73
C LEU A 30 26.24 18.47 5.93
N THR A 31 25.81 17.48 5.14
CA THR A 31 24.51 16.82 5.35
C THR A 31 24.44 16.09 6.69
N PHE A 32 25.52 15.43 7.13
CA PHE A 32 25.52 14.66 8.38
C PHE A 32 25.64 15.51 9.64
N THR A 33 26.28 16.68 9.53
CA THR A 33 26.48 17.60 10.66
C THR A 33 25.31 18.55 10.84
N LEU A 34 24.73 19.08 9.75
CA LEU A 34 23.62 20.03 9.82
C LEU A 34 22.26 19.34 9.97
N TYR A 35 22.08 18.17 9.37
CA TYR A 35 20.85 17.41 9.44
C TYR A 35 21.19 16.08 10.12
N LYS A 36 20.63 15.82 11.31
CA LYS A 36 20.81 14.54 12.04
C LYS A 36 20.10 13.39 11.29
N MET A 37 20.61 13.06 10.10
CA MET A 37 20.05 12.07 9.20
C MET A 37 20.44 10.66 9.67
N PRO A 38 19.56 9.66 9.50
CA PRO A 38 19.90 8.27 9.73
C PRO A 38 21.09 7.82 8.89
N SER A 39 21.94 6.94 9.43
CA SER A 39 23.13 6.43 8.75
C SER A 39 22.85 5.71 7.43
N SER A 40 21.67 5.10 7.29
CA SER A 40 21.19 4.52 6.04
C SER A 40 21.07 5.56 4.91
N PHE A 41 20.69 6.79 5.22
CA PHE A 41 20.56 7.87 4.24
C PHE A 41 21.92 8.33 3.72
N GLY A 42 22.92 8.45 4.59
CA GLY A 42 24.29 8.80 4.18
C GLY A 42 24.96 7.73 3.31
N VAL A 43 24.68 6.45 3.59
CA VAL A 43 25.16 5.34 2.76
C VAL A 43 24.48 5.36 1.38
N MET A 44 23.16 5.60 1.34
CA MET A 44 22.41 5.75 0.09
C MET A 44 22.93 6.94 -0.73
N PHE A 45 23.09 8.12 -0.13
CA PHE A 45 23.59 9.31 -0.80
C PHE A 45 24.97 9.08 -1.44
N SER A 46 25.89 8.45 -0.70
CA SER A 46 27.20 8.08 -1.23
C SER A 46 27.10 7.03 -2.35
N ALA A 47 26.24 6.02 -2.18
CA ALA A 47 26.01 4.99 -3.20
C ALA A 47 25.41 5.54 -4.51
N PHE A 48 24.61 6.60 -4.43
CA PHE A 48 24.08 7.28 -5.62
C PHE A 48 25.06 8.27 -6.24
N THR A 49 25.87 8.97 -5.44
CA THR A 49 26.79 10.01 -5.96
C THR A 49 28.12 9.45 -6.48
N LEU A 50 28.66 8.40 -5.87
CA LEU A 50 29.94 7.79 -6.27
C LEU A 50 29.95 7.25 -7.71
N PRO A 51 28.92 6.52 -8.20
CA PRO A 51 28.86 6.08 -9.58
C PRO A 51 28.85 7.25 -10.57
N TYR A 52 28.17 8.35 -10.25
CA TYR A 52 28.19 9.56 -11.07
C TYR A 52 29.59 10.18 -11.09
N LEU A 53 30.30 10.24 -9.96
CA LEU A 53 31.68 10.77 -9.92
C LEU A 53 32.67 9.92 -10.70
N VAL A 54 32.56 8.59 -10.58
CA VAL A 54 33.38 7.65 -11.35
C VAL A 54 33.06 7.78 -12.84
N TYR A 55 31.77 7.90 -13.19
CA TYR A 55 31.35 8.15 -14.56
C TYR A 55 31.88 9.48 -15.11
N PHE A 56 31.79 10.59 -14.36
CA PHE A 56 32.37 11.89 -14.74
C PHE A 56 33.89 11.82 -14.93
N ALA A 57 34.58 11.04 -14.10
CA ALA A 57 36.01 10.84 -14.24
C ALA A 57 36.33 10.01 -15.51
N LEU A 58 35.48 9.03 -15.84
CA LEU A 58 35.66 8.14 -16.99
C LEU A 58 35.17 8.73 -18.33
N SER A 59 34.14 9.59 -18.34
CA SER A 59 33.63 10.24 -19.56
C SER A 59 34.65 11.22 -20.16
N ASP A 60 35.43 11.89 -19.32
CA ASP A 60 36.59 12.70 -19.74
C ASP A 60 37.74 11.82 -20.31
N PHE A 61 37.84 10.55 -19.89
CA PHE A 61 38.82 9.58 -20.42
C PHE A 61 38.45 9.11 -21.82
N GLY A 62 37.14 9.04 -22.08
CA GLY A 62 36.54 8.74 -23.37
C GLY A 62 36.02 10.00 -24.05
N ALA A 63 36.79 11.10 -24.06
CA ALA A 63 36.52 12.19 -24.97
C ALA A 63 36.54 11.65 -26.41
N VAL A 64 35.36 11.26 -26.88
CA VAL A 64 34.97 11.17 -28.29
C VAL A 64 34.99 12.62 -28.82
N ARG A 65 36.16 13.25 -28.80
CA ARG A 65 36.52 14.19 -29.85
C ARG A 65 36.92 13.32 -31.02
N SER A 66 35.90 12.94 -31.79
CA SER A 66 36.12 12.63 -33.20
C SER A 66 36.94 13.78 -33.77
N GLU A 67 38.17 13.51 -34.20
CA GLU A 67 38.97 14.41 -35.03
C GLU A 67 38.28 14.71 -36.39
N SER A 68 37.07 14.19 -36.61
CA SER A 68 36.18 14.52 -37.72
C SER A 68 34.77 14.91 -37.23
N GLY A 69 34.56 16.19 -36.87
CA GLY A 69 33.22 16.78 -36.70
C GLY A 69 32.41 16.28 -35.50
N GLY A 70 32.02 17.21 -34.62
CA GLY A 70 31.28 16.93 -33.39
C GLY A 70 29.98 16.14 -33.61
N LEU A 71 29.66 15.26 -32.66
CA LEU A 71 28.37 14.57 -32.59
C LEU A 71 27.27 15.64 -32.44
N SER A 72 26.26 15.67 -33.33
CA SER A 72 25.15 16.62 -33.21
C SER A 72 24.39 16.41 -31.89
N PHE A 73 23.80 17.48 -31.32
CA PHE A 73 23.00 17.44 -30.08
C PHE A 73 22.00 16.29 -30.08
N SER A 74 21.34 16.03 -31.20
CA SER A 74 20.39 14.93 -31.39
C SER A 74 20.99 13.53 -31.27
N LYS A 75 22.24 13.33 -31.70
CA LYS A 75 22.94 12.03 -31.63
C LYS A 75 23.52 11.79 -30.24
N ALA A 76 24.00 12.84 -29.57
CA ALA A 76 24.38 12.77 -28.15
C ALA A 76 23.15 12.49 -27.27
N LEU A 77 22.06 13.24 -27.48
CA LEU A 77 20.79 13.01 -26.79
C LEU A 77 20.31 11.57 -26.98
N GLY A 78 20.30 11.06 -28.22
CA GLY A 78 19.91 9.67 -28.51
C GLY A 78 20.81 8.61 -27.87
N TYR A 79 22.13 8.81 -27.86
CA TYR A 79 23.08 7.85 -27.27
C TYR A 79 23.02 7.83 -25.73
N TYR A 80 23.05 9.01 -25.10
CA TYR A 80 23.05 9.12 -23.63
C TYR A 80 21.66 8.85 -23.01
N PHE A 81 20.55 9.29 -23.63
CA PHE A 81 19.22 8.85 -23.16
C PHE A 81 18.96 7.37 -23.47
N GLY A 82 19.32 6.93 -24.67
CA GLY A 82 18.97 5.59 -25.15
C GLY A 82 19.69 4.47 -24.40
N VAL A 83 21.01 4.58 -24.24
CA VAL A 83 21.81 3.48 -23.65
C VAL A 83 21.99 3.67 -22.15
N SER A 84 22.52 4.82 -21.71
CA SER A 84 22.76 5.07 -20.28
C SER A 84 21.48 5.37 -19.51
N GLY A 85 20.52 6.09 -20.09
CA GLY A 85 19.23 6.36 -19.46
C GLY A 85 18.40 5.09 -19.26
N ALA A 86 18.28 4.24 -20.29
CA ALA A 86 17.56 2.98 -20.19
C ALA A 86 18.22 2.01 -19.19
N ALA A 87 19.56 1.87 -19.23
CA ALA A 87 20.28 1.02 -18.28
C ALA A 87 20.12 1.50 -16.83
N MET A 88 20.14 2.81 -16.60
CA MET A 88 19.92 3.39 -15.28
C MET A 88 18.48 3.20 -14.78
N ILE A 89 17.46 3.39 -15.64
CA ILE A 89 16.07 3.13 -15.28
C ILE A 89 15.89 1.66 -14.88
N VAL A 90 16.41 0.73 -15.69
CA VAL A 90 16.29 -0.71 -15.42
C VAL A 90 16.99 -1.08 -14.11
N ALA A 91 18.18 -0.52 -13.85
CA ALA A 91 18.92 -0.77 -12.61
C ALA A 91 18.19 -0.20 -11.37
N LEU A 92 17.68 1.04 -11.45
CA LEU A 92 16.94 1.67 -10.36
C LEU A 92 15.62 0.95 -10.08
N TRP A 93 14.87 0.62 -11.14
CA TRP A 93 13.61 -0.10 -11.01
C TRP A 93 13.82 -1.50 -10.44
N GLY A 94 14.83 -2.23 -10.93
CA GLY A 94 15.19 -3.55 -10.41
C GLY A 94 15.62 -3.51 -8.95
N ALA A 95 16.54 -2.61 -8.59
CA ALA A 95 17.00 -2.46 -7.21
C ALA A 95 15.86 -2.07 -6.25
N ALA A 96 15.02 -1.11 -6.63
CA ALA A 96 13.90 -0.67 -5.81
C ALA A 96 12.82 -1.75 -5.65
N SER A 97 12.60 -2.56 -6.70
CA SER A 97 11.68 -3.71 -6.66
C SER A 97 12.18 -4.80 -5.70
N VAL A 98 13.49 -5.12 -5.73
CA VAL A 98 14.10 -6.08 -4.79
C VAL A 98 14.00 -5.59 -3.35
N LEU A 99 14.17 -4.28 -3.14
CA LEU A 99 14.07 -3.65 -1.81
C LEU A 99 12.62 -3.36 -1.39
N LYS A 100 11.61 -3.76 -2.18
CA LYS A 100 10.18 -3.58 -1.92
C LYS A 100 9.77 -2.13 -1.61
N PHE A 101 10.34 -1.17 -2.33
CA PHE A 101 9.93 0.23 -2.18
C PHE A 101 8.49 0.46 -2.68
N PRO A 102 7.72 1.38 -2.07
CA PRO A 102 6.39 1.72 -2.57
C PRO A 102 6.48 2.33 -3.99
N PRO A 103 5.49 2.08 -4.87
CA PRO A 103 5.56 2.48 -6.28
C PRO A 103 5.85 3.97 -6.51
N MET A 104 5.30 4.84 -5.67
CA MET A 104 5.51 6.28 -5.79
C MET A 104 6.98 6.68 -5.55
N PHE A 105 7.69 6.02 -4.65
CA PHE A 105 9.12 6.29 -4.45
C PHE A 105 9.95 5.85 -5.66
N ILE A 106 9.59 4.74 -6.30
CA ILE A 106 10.25 4.24 -7.52
C ILE A 106 10.11 5.27 -8.65
N VAL A 107 8.89 5.78 -8.86
CA VAL A 107 8.61 6.82 -9.87
C VAL A 107 9.43 8.08 -9.59
N THR A 108 9.43 8.57 -8.35
CA THR A 108 10.19 9.77 -7.96
C THR A 108 11.69 9.60 -8.22
N MET A 109 12.27 8.46 -7.83
CA MET A 109 13.69 8.18 -8.08
C MET A 109 14.04 8.18 -9.57
N ILE A 110 13.18 7.57 -10.40
CA ILE A 110 13.38 7.52 -11.86
C ILE A 110 13.33 8.95 -12.45
N VAL A 111 12.35 9.77 -12.05
CA VAL A 111 12.23 11.15 -12.51
C VAL A 111 13.48 11.97 -12.16
N PHE A 112 13.97 11.90 -10.92
CA PHE A 112 15.18 12.61 -10.53
C PHE A 112 16.43 12.12 -11.28
N ALA A 113 16.56 10.82 -11.51
CA ALA A 113 17.67 10.26 -12.28
C ALA A 113 17.65 10.74 -13.74
N LEU A 114 16.48 10.83 -14.36
CA LEU A 114 16.31 11.36 -15.71
C LEU A 114 16.59 12.86 -15.80
N LEU A 115 16.16 13.65 -14.81
CA LEU A 115 16.50 15.08 -14.72
C LEU A 115 18.00 15.29 -14.57
N GLY A 116 18.67 14.47 -13.75
CA GLY A 116 20.13 14.48 -13.61
C GLY A 116 20.85 14.15 -14.91
N LEU A 117 20.40 13.12 -15.63
CA LEU A 117 20.92 12.75 -16.95
C LEU A 117 20.71 13.86 -17.98
N PHE A 118 19.54 14.50 -17.96
CA PHE A 118 19.25 15.65 -18.84
C PHE A 118 20.20 16.81 -18.57
N LEU A 119 20.41 17.17 -17.30
CA LEU A 119 21.34 18.22 -16.90
C LEU A 119 22.79 17.86 -17.29
N PHE A 120 23.18 16.59 -17.19
CA PHE A 120 24.48 16.11 -17.62
C PHE A 120 24.70 16.31 -19.13
N ILE A 121 23.75 15.87 -19.96
CA ILE A 121 23.79 16.06 -21.42
C ILE A 121 23.86 17.54 -21.77
N PHE A 122 23.10 18.37 -21.04
CA PHE A 122 23.11 19.82 -21.22
C PHE A 122 24.48 20.45 -20.89
N LEU A 123 25.15 20.00 -19.82
CA LEU A 123 26.48 20.49 -19.44
C LEU A 123 27.59 20.03 -20.40
N GLU A 124 27.47 18.83 -20.95
CA GLU A 124 28.45 18.28 -21.89
C GLU A 124 28.28 18.87 -23.30
N PHE A 125 27.07 19.32 -23.63
CA PHE A 125 26.83 20.14 -24.81
C PHE A 125 27.27 21.59 -24.54
N LYS A 126 28.56 21.87 -24.71
CA LYS A 126 29.05 23.24 -24.90
C LYS A 126 28.90 23.60 -26.39
N PRO A 127 27.86 24.33 -26.82
CA PRO A 127 27.91 24.97 -28.13
C PRO A 127 29.13 25.91 -28.15
N ASP A 128 29.76 26.10 -29.31
CA ASP A 128 30.90 27.02 -29.54
C ASP A 128 30.47 28.50 -29.37
N MET A 129 29.88 28.82 -28.23
CA MET A 129 29.41 30.16 -27.87
C MET A 129 30.49 30.78 -27.00
N ALA A 130 30.83 32.03 -27.30
CA ALA A 130 31.71 32.80 -26.44
C ALA A 130 31.13 32.82 -25.02
N GLU A 131 31.93 32.44 -24.02
CA GLU A 131 31.49 32.46 -22.63
C GLU A 131 31.12 33.90 -22.25
N PRO A 132 29.88 34.17 -21.85
CA PRO A 132 29.50 35.50 -21.39
C PRO A 132 30.35 35.85 -20.17
N SER A 133 30.96 37.03 -20.18
CA SER A 133 31.84 37.52 -19.11
C SER A 133 31.30 38.83 -18.52
N GLY A 134 31.80 39.21 -17.34
CA GLY A 134 31.41 40.43 -16.66
C GLY A 134 29.94 40.48 -16.27
N LEU A 135 29.26 41.60 -16.51
CA LEU A 135 27.89 41.81 -16.05
C LEU A 135 26.86 40.87 -16.73
N LYS A 136 27.15 40.42 -17.96
CA LYS A 136 26.29 39.47 -18.68
C LYS A 136 26.25 38.10 -18.02
N SER A 137 27.36 37.61 -17.45
CA SER A 137 27.36 36.33 -16.73
C SER A 137 26.56 36.41 -15.43
N VAL A 138 26.69 37.52 -14.71
CA VAL A 138 25.91 37.80 -13.49
C VAL A 138 24.41 37.82 -13.80
N ASN A 139 24.00 38.52 -14.87
CA ASN A 139 22.60 38.59 -15.27
C ASN A 139 22.04 37.21 -15.68
N ASN A 140 22.82 36.43 -16.43
CA ASN A 140 22.43 35.07 -16.81
C ASN A 140 22.28 34.15 -15.58
N LEU A 141 23.17 34.29 -14.59
CA LEU A 141 23.10 33.52 -13.35
C LEU A 141 21.84 33.89 -12.54
N LEU A 142 21.52 35.18 -12.45
CA LEU A 142 20.32 35.68 -11.79
C LEU A 142 19.05 35.18 -12.48
N VAL A 143 18.98 35.25 -13.81
CA VAL A 143 17.84 34.75 -14.58
C VAL A 143 17.66 33.24 -14.37
N LEU A 144 18.74 32.46 -14.38
CA LEU A 144 18.69 31.03 -14.12
C LEU A 144 18.24 30.71 -12.69
N TYR A 145 18.76 31.45 -11.70
CA TYR A 145 18.38 31.28 -10.29
C TYR A 145 16.91 31.62 -10.07
N VAL A 146 16.43 32.76 -10.58
CA VAL A 146 15.02 33.16 -10.45
C VAL A 146 14.11 32.19 -11.20
N GLY A 147 14.48 31.80 -12.43
CA GLY A 147 13.69 30.86 -13.23
C GLY A 147 13.59 29.46 -12.60
N SER A 148 14.71 28.93 -12.11
CA SER A 148 14.72 27.63 -11.40
C SER A 148 13.98 27.69 -10.07
N SER A 149 14.09 28.79 -9.32
CA SER A 149 13.35 28.99 -8.06
C SER A 149 11.85 29.09 -8.31
N ALA A 150 11.43 29.81 -9.36
CA ALA A 150 10.03 29.91 -9.75
C ALA A 150 9.48 28.55 -10.21
N LEU A 151 10.25 27.78 -10.98
CA LEU A 151 9.88 26.43 -11.39
C LEU A 151 9.75 25.50 -10.18
N TYR A 152 10.71 25.55 -9.24
CA TYR A 152 10.67 24.76 -8.01
C TYR A 152 9.42 25.09 -7.18
N LEU A 153 9.14 26.38 -6.95
CA LEU A 153 7.93 26.84 -6.27
C LEU A 153 6.67 26.36 -6.98
N PHE A 154 6.57 26.54 -8.30
CA PHE A 154 5.40 26.11 -9.07
C PHE A 154 5.18 24.59 -9.03
N THR A 155 6.24 23.80 -9.17
CA THR A 155 6.12 22.33 -9.08
C THR A 155 5.75 21.90 -7.66
N SER A 156 6.23 22.60 -6.62
CA SER A 156 5.82 22.32 -5.25
C SER A 156 4.34 22.62 -5.03
N THR A 157 3.77 23.69 -5.62
CA THR A 157 2.33 23.97 -5.50
C THR A 157 1.44 22.96 -6.21
N MET A 158 1.98 22.22 -7.19
CA MET A 158 1.24 21.18 -7.95
C MET A 158 1.25 19.82 -7.26
N LEU A 159 2.17 19.60 -6.32
CA LEU A 159 2.22 18.37 -5.54
C LEU A 159 1.34 18.51 -4.29
N PRO A 160 0.68 17.43 -3.82
CA PRO A 160 -0.04 17.44 -2.55
C PRO A 160 0.90 17.91 -1.43
N GLN A 161 0.67 19.13 -0.93
CA GLN A 161 1.45 19.69 0.17
C GLN A 161 0.86 19.20 1.48
N TYR A 162 1.72 18.80 2.41
CA TYR A 162 1.32 18.53 3.79
C TYR A 162 0.88 19.85 4.43
N GLU A 163 -0.43 20.06 4.56
CA GLU A 163 -0.97 21.19 5.30
C GLU A 163 -1.28 20.74 6.73
N PRO A 164 -0.49 21.18 7.74
CA PRO A 164 -0.65 20.73 9.11
C PRO A 164 -2.07 20.97 9.62
N GLU A 165 -2.70 22.07 9.20
CA GLU A 165 -4.07 22.41 9.58
C GLU A 165 -5.10 21.46 8.97
N ASN A 166 -4.92 21.00 7.74
CA ASN A 166 -5.80 20.02 7.11
C ASN A 166 -5.60 18.62 7.71
N GLU A 167 -4.37 18.24 8.03
CA GLU A 167 -4.10 16.98 8.73
C GLU A 167 -4.63 17.00 10.17
N ILE A 168 -4.52 18.14 10.87
CA ILE A 168 -5.14 18.35 12.19
C ILE A 168 -6.67 18.44 12.08
N ALA A 169 -7.23 18.97 10.99
CA ALA A 169 -8.67 19.00 10.74
C ALA A 169 -9.23 17.60 10.44
N LYS A 170 -8.48 16.75 9.72
CA LYS A 170 -8.77 15.31 9.59
C LYS A 170 -8.73 14.60 10.95
N LEU A 171 -7.78 14.96 11.83
CA LEU A 171 -7.77 14.47 13.22
C LEU A 171 -8.94 15.01 14.07
N LYS A 172 -9.54 16.16 13.70
CA LYS A 172 -10.71 16.75 14.38
C LYS A 172 -12.07 16.29 13.81
N GLN A 173 -12.10 15.72 12.61
CA GLN A 173 -13.24 15.00 12.07
C GLN A 173 -13.11 13.55 12.53
N THR A 174 -13.49 13.22 13.75
CA THR A 174 -14.89 13.07 14.11
C THR A 174 -14.92 13.11 15.63
N THR A 175 -15.55 14.10 16.24
CA THR A 175 -15.93 13.96 17.66
C THR A 175 -17.07 12.96 17.68
N LEU A 176 -16.71 11.68 17.64
CA LEU A 176 -17.62 10.57 17.82
C LEU A 176 -18.38 10.86 19.10
N SER A 177 -19.69 11.04 18.98
CA SER A 177 -20.56 11.20 20.14
C SER A 177 -21.44 9.96 20.24
N LEU A 178 -21.29 9.22 21.33
CA LEU A 178 -22.06 7.98 21.56
C LEU A 178 -23.42 8.24 22.22
N ALA A 179 -23.84 9.50 22.37
CA ALA A 179 -25.06 9.87 23.08
C ALA A 179 -26.30 9.26 22.41
N GLY A 180 -26.88 8.23 23.05
CA GLY A 180 -28.07 7.53 22.56
C GLY A 180 -27.82 6.48 21.48
N ALA A 181 -26.56 6.14 21.20
CA ALA A 181 -26.22 5.10 20.23
C ALA A 181 -26.53 3.69 20.78
N ASP A 182 -27.06 2.82 19.91
CA ASP A 182 -27.22 1.40 20.21
C ASP A 182 -25.86 0.66 20.25
N LYS A 183 -25.84 -0.53 20.85
CA LYS A 183 -24.63 -1.31 21.06
C LYS A 183 -23.87 -1.61 19.76
N ASP A 184 -24.58 -1.89 18.66
CA ASP A 184 -23.95 -2.22 17.39
C ASP A 184 -23.32 -0.98 16.75
N THR A 185 -23.97 0.19 16.89
CA THR A 185 -23.39 1.47 16.46
C THR A 185 -22.11 1.80 17.23
N VAL A 186 -22.08 1.55 18.55
CA VAL A 186 -20.86 1.74 19.36
C VAL A 186 -19.75 0.79 18.90
N ILE A 187 -20.06 -0.48 18.63
CA ILE A 187 -19.06 -1.46 18.14
C ILE A 187 -18.52 -1.06 16.76
N ARG A 188 -19.39 -0.64 15.82
CA ARG A 188 -18.98 -0.14 14.50
C ARG A 188 -18.05 1.07 14.62
N ALA A 189 -18.39 2.02 15.48
CA ALA A 189 -17.54 3.17 15.72
C ALA A 189 -16.18 2.76 16.31
N GLY A 190 -16.16 1.77 17.20
CA GLY A 190 -14.91 1.23 17.75
C GLY A 190 -14.03 0.55 16.72
N ALA A 191 -14.62 -0.17 15.75
CA ALA A 191 -13.88 -0.74 14.62
C ALA A 191 -13.26 0.35 13.74
N GLN A 192 -13.97 1.46 13.54
CA GLN A 192 -13.46 2.62 12.81
C GLN A 192 -12.30 3.28 13.56
N VAL A 193 -12.41 3.48 14.87
CA VAL A 193 -11.31 3.98 15.72
C VAL A 193 -10.09 3.04 15.64
N PHE A 194 -10.29 1.72 15.69
CA PHE A 194 -9.21 0.76 15.54
C PHE A 194 -8.47 0.89 14.19
N LYS A 195 -9.19 1.26 13.13
CA LYS A 195 -8.64 1.52 11.78
C LYS A 195 -7.95 2.87 11.71
N ASP A 196 -8.60 3.94 12.16
CA ASP A 196 -8.12 5.33 12.04
C ASP A 196 -6.84 5.57 12.84
N PHE A 197 -6.70 4.88 13.98
CA PHE A 197 -5.49 4.91 14.81
C PHE A 197 -4.49 3.80 14.45
N GLU A 198 -4.71 3.14 13.32
CA GLU A 198 -3.85 2.14 12.71
C GLU A 198 -3.43 0.99 13.63
N CYS A 199 -4.29 0.61 14.57
CA CYS A 199 -3.99 -0.47 15.52
C CYS A 199 -3.68 -1.80 14.80
N PHE A 200 -4.25 -2.00 13.61
CA PHE A 200 -4.05 -3.16 12.74
C PHE A 200 -2.61 -3.33 12.20
N ASN A 201 -1.79 -2.27 12.22
CA ASN A 201 -0.38 -2.33 11.82
C ASN A 201 0.44 -3.19 12.79
N CYS A 202 0.05 -3.21 14.06
CA CYS A 202 0.73 -3.97 15.11
C CYS A 202 -0.08 -5.17 15.62
N HIS A 203 -1.41 -5.10 15.56
CA HIS A 203 -2.29 -6.14 16.10
C HIS A 203 -3.04 -6.88 14.99
N ASN A 204 -3.22 -8.17 15.20
CA ASN A 204 -4.16 -8.96 14.42
C ASN A 204 -5.47 -9.13 15.22
N ILE A 205 -6.59 -9.24 14.50
CA ILE A 205 -7.94 -9.38 15.07
C ILE A 205 -8.72 -10.51 14.41
N ALA A 206 -8.12 -11.21 13.43
CA ALA A 206 -8.73 -12.37 12.79
C ALA A 206 -8.36 -13.65 13.57
N PRO A 207 -9.31 -14.58 13.80
CA PRO A 207 -9.02 -15.90 14.35
C PRO A 207 -7.96 -16.62 13.50
N GLY A 208 -6.91 -17.17 14.12
CA GLY A 208 -5.81 -17.81 13.38
C GLY A 208 -4.90 -16.85 12.61
N GLY A 209 -5.14 -15.55 12.68
CA GLY A 209 -4.29 -14.54 12.05
C GLY A 209 -2.87 -14.51 12.63
N GLU A 210 -1.89 -14.19 11.78
CA GLU A 210 -0.48 -14.12 12.16
C GLU A 210 -0.23 -13.18 13.37
N VAL A 211 0.71 -13.58 14.21
CA VAL A 211 1.24 -12.73 15.28
C VAL A 211 2.15 -11.67 14.67
N LYS A 212 1.81 -10.40 14.87
CA LYS A 212 2.56 -9.25 14.40
C LYS A 212 3.49 -8.73 15.51
N ARG A 213 3.84 -7.44 15.47
CA ARG A 213 4.62 -6.78 16.52
C ARG A 213 3.92 -6.81 17.88
N GLY A 214 2.58 -6.83 17.88
CA GLY A 214 1.73 -7.05 19.04
C GLY A 214 0.92 -8.36 18.94
N PRO A 215 0.26 -8.77 20.03
CA PRO A 215 -0.55 -9.99 20.06
C PRO A 215 -1.74 -9.96 19.12
N ASN A 216 -2.17 -11.15 18.67
CA ASN A 216 -3.46 -11.35 18.04
C ASN A 216 -4.56 -11.21 19.11
N LEU A 217 -5.30 -10.10 19.05
CA LEU A 217 -6.30 -9.70 20.03
C LEU A 217 -7.54 -10.63 20.01
N SER A 218 -7.75 -11.38 18.93
CA SER A 218 -8.84 -12.36 18.84
C SER A 218 -8.53 -13.68 19.57
N GLU A 219 -7.25 -13.98 19.81
CA GLU A 219 -6.82 -15.26 20.37
C GLU A 219 -6.44 -15.17 21.86
N ILE A 220 -6.21 -13.96 22.36
CA ILE A 220 -5.90 -13.75 23.79
C ILE A 220 -7.16 -13.41 24.59
N ASP A 221 -7.08 -13.59 25.90
CA ASP A 221 -8.07 -13.02 26.81
C ASP A 221 -7.66 -11.58 27.16
N LEU A 222 -8.45 -10.62 26.69
CA LEU A 222 -8.23 -9.20 26.93
C LEU A 222 -8.69 -8.77 28.34
N GLY A 223 -9.49 -9.62 29.02
CA GLY A 223 -10.10 -9.30 30.30
C GLY A 223 -11.28 -8.33 30.18
N LYS A 224 -11.60 -7.66 31.29
CA LYS A 224 -12.72 -6.71 31.37
C LYS A 224 -12.40 -5.37 30.69
N PRO A 225 -13.41 -4.58 30.31
CA PRO A 225 -13.24 -3.25 29.68
C PRO A 225 -12.24 -2.33 30.39
N GLU A 226 -12.16 -2.37 31.73
CA GLU A 226 -11.23 -1.54 32.49
C GLU A 226 -9.78 -1.93 32.23
N LYS A 227 -9.50 -3.23 32.06
CA LYS A 227 -8.16 -3.75 31.75
C LYS A 227 -7.74 -3.37 30.32
N ILE A 228 -8.67 -3.44 29.37
CA ILE A 228 -8.44 -3.02 27.98
C ILE A 228 -8.13 -1.52 27.94
N THR A 229 -8.93 -0.72 28.66
CA THR A 229 -8.73 0.73 28.78
C THR A 229 -7.34 1.04 29.36
N GLU A 230 -6.96 0.36 30.44
CA GLU A 230 -5.64 0.52 31.06
C GLU A 230 -4.51 0.16 30.09
N SER A 231 -4.66 -0.91 29.31
CA SER A 231 -3.66 -1.32 28.31
C SER A 231 -3.53 -0.31 27.17
N LEU A 232 -4.57 0.47 26.84
CA LEU A 232 -4.52 1.53 25.84
C LEU A 232 -3.90 2.82 26.38
N VAL A 233 -4.16 3.16 27.66
CA VAL A 233 -3.71 4.41 28.28
C VAL A 233 -2.31 4.29 28.90
N ASP A 234 -1.98 3.13 29.46
CA ASP A 234 -0.71 2.80 30.08
C ASP A 234 -0.23 1.40 29.62
N PRO A 235 0.23 1.28 28.36
CA PRO A 235 0.53 0.00 27.72
C PRO A 235 1.69 -0.77 28.34
N TYR A 236 2.47 -0.14 29.22
CA TYR A 236 3.65 -0.74 29.84
C TYR A 236 3.39 -1.29 31.23
N LYS A 237 2.18 -1.08 31.78
CA LYS A 237 1.82 -1.52 33.13
C LYS A 237 1.70 -3.03 33.23
N GLU A 238 1.03 -3.66 32.27
CA GLU A 238 0.89 -5.11 32.18
C GLU A 238 1.13 -5.57 30.75
N ILE A 239 2.28 -6.20 30.52
CA ILE A 239 2.66 -6.74 29.21
C ILE A 239 2.64 -8.26 29.28
N LEU A 240 2.06 -8.91 28.28
CA LEU A 240 2.11 -10.37 28.16
C LEU A 240 3.56 -10.87 28.12
N LYS A 241 3.88 -11.92 28.90
CA LYS A 241 5.26 -12.43 29.10
C LYS A 241 6.10 -12.57 27.82
N PRO A 242 5.59 -13.16 26.71
CA PRO A 242 6.39 -13.31 25.49
C PRO A 242 6.85 -11.97 24.89
N TYR A 243 6.09 -10.89 25.12
CA TYR A 243 6.41 -9.55 24.65
C TYR A 243 7.23 -8.76 25.65
N ALA A 244 7.01 -8.97 26.96
CA ALA A 244 7.78 -8.36 28.03
C ALA A 244 9.25 -8.81 28.01
N GLU A 245 9.49 -10.08 27.68
CA GLU A 245 10.83 -10.68 27.63
C GLU A 245 11.60 -10.32 26.35
N ASN A 246 10.93 -9.78 25.33
CA ASN A 246 11.56 -9.38 24.08
C ASN A 246 11.81 -7.86 24.04
N PRO A 247 13.05 -7.39 24.27
CA PRO A 247 13.36 -5.96 24.37
C PRO A 247 13.11 -5.18 23.07
N LYS A 248 12.99 -5.85 21.91
CA LYS A 248 12.66 -5.20 20.64
C LYS A 248 11.19 -4.79 20.53
N VAL A 249 10.29 -5.46 21.26
CA VAL A 249 8.84 -5.24 21.15
C VAL A 249 8.18 -4.77 22.45
N ALA A 250 8.85 -4.94 23.60
CA ALA A 250 8.33 -4.54 24.91
C ALA A 250 7.87 -3.08 25.01
N ARG A 251 8.41 -2.19 24.16
CA ARG A 251 8.03 -0.76 24.09
C ARG A 251 7.48 -0.34 22.72
N SER A 252 6.88 -1.27 21.99
CA SER A 252 6.33 -0.99 20.66
C SER A 252 4.93 -0.39 20.67
N MET A 253 4.15 -0.60 21.73
CA MET A 253 2.80 -0.03 21.85
C MET A 253 2.90 1.44 22.31
N PRO A 254 2.35 2.40 21.55
CA PRO A 254 2.42 3.82 21.92
C PRO A 254 1.70 4.18 23.22
N ASP A 255 2.26 5.12 23.99
CA ASP A 255 1.75 5.58 25.30
C ASP A 255 0.97 6.90 25.25
N TYR A 256 0.66 7.38 24.05
CA TYR A 256 -0.04 8.66 23.84
C TYR A 256 -1.53 8.51 23.54
N TYR A 257 -2.07 7.30 23.41
CA TYR A 257 -3.50 7.10 23.07
C TYR A 257 -4.44 7.67 24.13
N GLY A 258 -4.07 7.64 25.42
CA GLY A 258 -4.84 8.29 26.48
C GLY A 258 -4.95 9.82 26.35
N LYS A 259 -4.12 10.44 25.50
CA LYS A 259 -4.18 11.87 25.17
C LYS A 259 -4.77 12.12 23.78
N GLN A 260 -4.66 11.14 22.87
CA GLN A 260 -5.05 11.28 21.47
C GLN A 260 -6.53 10.91 21.25
N LEU A 261 -7.02 9.88 21.95
CA LEU A 261 -8.41 9.44 21.87
C LEU A 261 -9.29 10.33 22.76
N THR A 262 -10.44 10.72 22.24
CA THR A 262 -11.52 11.28 23.05
C THR A 262 -12.12 10.20 23.95
N LYS A 263 -12.90 10.61 24.96
CA LYS A 263 -13.56 9.66 25.88
C LYS A 263 -14.49 8.70 25.13
N ASP A 264 -15.23 9.21 24.16
CA ASP A 264 -16.20 8.44 23.39
C ASP A 264 -15.51 7.48 22.42
N GLU A 265 -14.40 7.88 21.79
CA GLU A 265 -13.58 6.98 20.96
C GLU A 265 -12.93 5.87 21.79
N LEU A 266 -12.45 6.20 23.01
CA LEU A 266 -11.88 5.22 23.92
C LEU A 266 -12.93 4.19 24.35
N VAL A 267 -14.15 4.65 24.68
CA VAL A 267 -15.29 3.76 24.99
C VAL A 267 -15.64 2.90 23.77
N ALA A 268 -15.69 3.49 22.57
CA ALA A 268 -16.03 2.76 21.35
C ALA A 268 -15.02 1.66 21.04
N VAL A 269 -13.71 1.97 21.05
CA VAL A 269 -12.67 0.96 20.75
C VAL A 269 -12.61 -0.13 21.82
N VAL A 270 -12.77 0.21 23.10
CA VAL A 270 -12.84 -0.78 24.18
C VAL A 270 -14.05 -1.69 24.02
N THR A 271 -15.22 -1.12 23.70
CA THR A 271 -16.45 -1.89 23.44
C THR A 271 -16.25 -2.82 22.24
N TYR A 272 -15.61 -2.35 21.18
CA TYR A 272 -15.27 -3.17 20.03
C TYR A 272 -14.32 -4.32 20.40
N LEU A 273 -13.26 -4.04 21.16
CA LEU A 273 -12.29 -5.03 21.63
C LEU A 273 -12.90 -6.09 22.55
N GLU A 274 -13.78 -5.69 23.47
CA GLU A 274 -14.54 -6.61 24.33
C GLU A 274 -15.42 -7.55 23.51
N ASN A 275 -15.99 -7.05 22.41
CA ASN A 275 -16.90 -7.80 21.55
C ASN A 275 -16.17 -8.43 20.34
N LEU A 276 -14.83 -8.46 20.33
CA LEU A 276 -14.06 -9.10 19.25
C LEU A 276 -14.43 -10.56 19.06
N LYS A 277 -14.75 -11.31 20.12
CA LYS A 277 -15.14 -12.73 20.01
C LYS A 277 -16.65 -12.93 19.77
N SER A 278 -17.41 -11.85 19.78
CA SER A 278 -18.85 -11.92 19.54
C SER A 278 -19.13 -12.15 18.04
N ALA A 279 -20.36 -12.57 17.72
CA ALA A 279 -20.86 -12.70 16.35
C ALA A 279 -20.86 -11.39 15.55
N LEU A 280 -20.43 -10.27 16.16
CA LEU A 280 -20.31 -8.94 15.59
C LEU A 280 -18.83 -8.53 15.47
N HIS A 281 -17.97 -9.40 14.92
CA HIS A 281 -16.73 -8.89 14.35
C HIS A 281 -17.18 -7.90 13.26
N VAL A 282 -16.92 -6.61 13.43
CA VAL A 282 -17.30 -5.59 12.44
C VAL A 282 -16.04 -5.20 11.68
N SER A 283 -15.96 -5.54 10.40
CA SER A 283 -15.05 -4.90 9.47
C SER A 283 -15.67 -3.55 9.10
N THR A 284 -14.86 -2.51 8.90
CA THR A 284 -15.32 -1.22 8.37
C THR A 284 -15.86 -1.31 6.93
N GLU A 285 -15.85 -2.51 6.35
CA GLU A 285 -16.36 -2.80 5.02
C GLU A 285 -17.90 -2.81 5.08
N ASN A 286 -18.52 -1.99 4.24
CA ASN A 286 -19.96 -1.99 4.00
C ASN A 286 -20.23 -2.39 2.55
N MET A 287 -21.44 -2.85 2.26
CA MET A 287 -21.84 -3.11 0.88
C MET A 287 -21.71 -1.80 0.07
N PRO A 288 -21.07 -1.81 -1.11
CA PRO A 288 -21.03 -0.62 -1.94
C PRO A 288 -22.42 -0.12 -2.31
N GLU A 289 -22.58 1.21 -2.39
CA GLU A 289 -23.88 1.83 -2.60
C GLU A 289 -24.55 1.33 -3.90
N GLY A 290 -25.81 0.89 -3.80
CA GLY A 290 -26.60 0.40 -4.93
C GLY A 290 -26.35 -1.05 -5.36
N TRP A 291 -25.48 -1.80 -4.67
CA TRP A 291 -25.12 -3.17 -5.08
C TRP A 291 -26.15 -4.23 -4.69
N TRP A 292 -26.85 -4.06 -3.56
CA TRP A 292 -27.81 -5.03 -3.02
C TRP A 292 -28.88 -5.52 -4.00
N THR A 293 -29.27 -4.69 -4.96
CA THR A 293 -30.35 -4.99 -5.93
C THR A 293 -29.89 -4.89 -7.38
N ASN A 294 -28.58 -4.84 -7.63
CA ASN A 294 -28.04 -4.76 -8.97
C ASN A 294 -27.94 -6.15 -9.60
N ALA A 295 -28.72 -6.41 -10.66
CA ALA A 295 -28.79 -7.71 -11.31
C ALA A 295 -27.43 -8.23 -11.82
N ALA A 296 -26.57 -7.34 -12.32
CA ALA A 296 -25.26 -7.73 -12.82
C ALA A 296 -24.32 -8.16 -11.68
N VAL A 297 -24.34 -7.40 -10.57
CA VAL A 297 -23.57 -7.72 -9.35
C VAL A 297 -24.01 -9.07 -8.77
N VAL A 298 -25.32 -9.29 -8.69
CA VAL A 298 -25.91 -10.55 -8.18
C VAL A 298 -25.57 -11.73 -9.09
N GLU A 299 -25.60 -11.57 -10.42
CA GLU A 299 -25.22 -12.63 -11.36
C GLU A 299 -23.71 -12.94 -11.32
N GLU A 300 -22.85 -11.93 -11.15
CA GLU A 300 -21.43 -12.15 -10.91
C GLU A 300 -21.18 -12.89 -9.58
N GLY A 301 -21.90 -12.50 -8.53
CA GLY A 301 -21.93 -13.19 -7.23
C GLY A 301 -22.32 -14.65 -7.35
N ARG A 302 -23.37 -14.96 -8.12
CA ARG A 302 -23.81 -16.33 -8.40
C ARG A 302 -22.69 -17.18 -9.01
N LYS A 303 -22.00 -16.66 -10.03
CA LYS A 303 -20.91 -17.40 -10.70
C LYS A 303 -19.76 -17.71 -9.76
N LEU A 304 -19.45 -16.79 -8.85
CA LEU A 304 -18.45 -17.01 -7.80
C LEU A 304 -18.94 -18.07 -6.80
N TYR A 305 -20.15 -17.92 -6.28
CA TYR A 305 -20.77 -18.83 -5.31
C TYR A 305 -20.91 -20.27 -5.82
N GLU A 306 -21.23 -20.43 -7.11
CA GLU A 306 -21.35 -21.73 -7.76
C GLU A 306 -20.01 -22.34 -8.19
N GLY A 307 -18.88 -21.65 -7.96
CA GLY A 307 -17.55 -22.13 -8.37
C GLY A 307 -17.31 -22.09 -9.89
N LEU A 308 -18.10 -21.32 -10.64
CA LEU A 308 -17.93 -21.17 -12.09
C LEU A 308 -16.73 -20.31 -12.47
N VAL A 309 -16.29 -19.42 -11.58
CA VAL A 309 -15.10 -18.57 -11.75
C VAL A 309 -13.86 -19.26 -11.19
N ASN A 310 -13.98 -19.86 -10.01
CA ASN A 310 -12.94 -20.64 -9.36
C ASN A 310 -13.55 -21.94 -8.80
N PRO A 311 -13.26 -23.10 -9.39
CA PRO A 311 -13.81 -24.39 -8.94
C PRO A 311 -13.44 -24.76 -7.49
N ASP A 312 -12.35 -24.22 -6.96
CA ASP A 312 -11.94 -24.44 -5.57
C ASP A 312 -12.82 -23.68 -4.56
N VAL A 313 -13.58 -22.69 -5.04
CA VAL A 313 -14.50 -21.85 -4.26
C VAL A 313 -15.95 -22.14 -4.67
N ALA A 314 -16.48 -23.26 -4.18
CA ALA A 314 -17.81 -23.76 -4.54
C ALA A 314 -18.78 -23.75 -3.34
N CYS A 315 -19.21 -22.56 -2.92
CA CYS A 315 -20.08 -22.35 -1.75
C CYS A 315 -21.38 -23.20 -1.81
N HIS A 316 -21.94 -23.35 -3.01
CA HIS A 316 -23.16 -24.13 -3.26
C HIS A 316 -23.09 -25.60 -2.84
N VAL A 317 -21.89 -26.19 -2.71
CA VAL A 317 -21.73 -27.59 -2.30
C VAL A 317 -22.27 -27.83 -0.89
N CYS A 318 -22.15 -26.84 -0.01
CA CYS A 318 -22.66 -26.90 1.36
C CYS A 318 -23.96 -26.10 1.55
N HIS A 319 -24.09 -24.96 0.86
CA HIS A 319 -25.19 -24.01 1.07
C HIS A 319 -26.32 -24.10 0.03
N GLY A 320 -26.20 -25.00 -0.96
CA GLY A 320 -27.19 -25.23 -2.01
C GLY A 320 -27.25 -24.11 -3.06
N LYS A 321 -27.58 -24.45 -4.31
CA LYS A 321 -27.75 -23.42 -5.36
C LYS A 321 -28.98 -22.53 -5.15
N ASP A 322 -29.97 -23.04 -4.43
CA ASP A 322 -31.23 -22.37 -4.11
C ASP A 322 -31.20 -21.66 -2.75
N GLY A 323 -30.03 -21.56 -2.12
CA GLY A 323 -29.85 -20.93 -0.80
C GLY A 323 -30.31 -21.80 0.36
N LYS A 324 -30.69 -23.06 0.10
CA LYS A 324 -31.06 -24.03 1.12
C LYS A 324 -29.86 -24.92 1.46
N PRO A 325 -29.56 -25.11 2.75
CA PRO A 325 -28.35 -25.80 3.15
C PRO A 325 -28.42 -27.28 2.77
N LEU A 326 -27.33 -27.78 2.21
CA LEU A 326 -27.10 -29.20 1.93
C LEU A 326 -26.24 -29.87 3.02
N PHE A 327 -25.57 -29.05 3.84
CA PHE A 327 -24.71 -29.50 4.94
C PHE A 327 -25.36 -29.19 6.29
N GLU A 328 -25.27 -30.15 7.23
CA GLU A 328 -25.84 -29.99 8.58
C GLU A 328 -25.10 -28.89 9.35
N GLY A 329 -25.85 -27.91 9.87
CA GLY A 329 -25.31 -26.75 10.57
C GLY A 329 -24.98 -25.54 9.69
N ALA A 330 -25.12 -25.65 8.35
CA ALA A 330 -25.09 -24.48 7.49
C ALA A 330 -26.42 -23.69 7.59
N PRO A 331 -26.38 -22.35 7.60
CA PRO A 331 -27.58 -21.52 7.64
C PRO A 331 -28.43 -21.65 6.37
N ASP A 332 -29.75 -21.56 6.54
CA ASP A 332 -30.70 -21.40 5.44
C ASP A 332 -30.85 -19.92 5.07
N PHE A 333 -30.40 -19.58 3.86
CA PHE A 333 -30.41 -18.21 3.36
C PHE A 333 -31.80 -17.75 2.91
N THR A 334 -32.76 -18.67 2.74
CA THR A 334 -34.14 -18.38 2.31
C THR A 334 -35.07 -18.13 3.50
N THR A 335 -34.78 -18.77 4.63
CA THR A 335 -35.59 -18.69 5.85
C THR A 335 -34.70 -18.86 7.07
N SER A 336 -34.32 -17.76 7.74
CA SER A 336 -33.90 -17.87 9.14
C SER A 336 -33.98 -16.53 9.88
N PRO A 337 -34.47 -16.51 11.14
CA PRO A 337 -34.20 -15.45 12.12
C PRO A 337 -32.71 -15.10 12.23
N ASP A 338 -31.81 -16.03 11.90
CA ASP A 338 -30.36 -15.81 11.92
C ASP A 338 -29.93 -14.78 10.86
N MET A 339 -30.57 -14.79 9.68
CA MET A 339 -30.26 -13.87 8.58
C MET A 339 -30.67 -12.43 8.91
N GLU A 340 -31.78 -12.27 9.62
CA GLU A 340 -32.33 -10.95 9.99
C GLU A 340 -31.43 -10.20 10.98
N ASN A 341 -30.61 -10.94 11.74
CA ASN A 341 -29.74 -10.42 12.79
C ASN A 341 -28.28 -10.27 12.36
N LEU A 342 -27.92 -10.66 11.13
CA LEU A 342 -26.56 -10.50 10.61
C LEU A 342 -26.37 -9.10 10.01
N THR A 343 -25.38 -8.36 10.50
CA THR A 343 -24.96 -7.08 9.90
C THR A 343 -24.23 -7.27 8.57
N GLU A 344 -24.22 -6.26 7.70
CA GLU A 344 -23.52 -6.32 6.39
C GLU A 344 -22.05 -6.72 6.54
N ALA A 345 -21.36 -6.13 7.52
CA ALA A 345 -19.97 -6.46 7.83
C ALA A 345 -19.81 -7.93 8.25
N ARG A 346 -20.79 -8.50 8.96
CA ARG A 346 -20.69 -9.88 9.42
C ARG A 346 -20.80 -10.87 8.27
N TRP A 347 -21.65 -10.61 7.29
CA TRP A 347 -21.73 -11.39 6.04
C TRP A 347 -20.37 -11.50 5.37
N PHE A 348 -19.80 -10.35 5.08
CA PHE A 348 -18.51 -10.22 4.41
C PHE A 348 -17.41 -10.99 5.13
N GLN A 349 -17.37 -10.89 6.45
CA GLN A 349 -16.34 -11.54 7.25
C GLN A 349 -16.46 -13.04 7.36
N ILE A 350 -17.67 -13.59 7.44
CA ILE A 350 -17.86 -15.05 7.48
C ILE A 350 -17.26 -15.65 6.21
N ILE A 351 -17.46 -15.01 5.06
CA ILE A 351 -16.87 -15.45 3.79
C ILE A 351 -15.35 -15.21 3.80
N LYS A 352 -14.89 -14.02 4.21
CA LYS A 352 -13.46 -13.67 4.16
C LYS A 352 -12.59 -14.48 5.11
N TYR A 353 -13.06 -14.69 6.34
CA TYR A 353 -12.28 -15.25 7.45
C TYR A 353 -12.78 -16.62 7.94
N GLY A 354 -13.88 -17.13 7.39
CA GLY A 354 -14.49 -18.39 7.80
C GLY A 354 -15.35 -18.25 9.06
N PHE A 355 -15.98 -19.36 9.47
CA PHE A 355 -16.85 -19.41 10.64
C PHE A 355 -16.23 -20.25 11.77
N GLY A 356 -15.35 -19.65 12.58
CA GLY A 356 -14.76 -20.29 13.76
C GLY A 356 -13.81 -21.46 13.44
N LYS A 357 -13.13 -21.98 14.46
CA LYS A 357 -12.13 -23.06 14.31
C LYS A 357 -12.77 -24.45 14.14
N ASP A 358 -14.00 -24.62 14.60
CA ASP A 358 -14.70 -25.91 14.63
C ASP A 358 -15.75 -26.07 13.51
N SER A 359 -15.87 -25.10 12.60
CA SER A 359 -16.82 -25.22 11.48
C SER A 359 -16.14 -25.56 10.15
N PRO A 360 -16.84 -26.30 9.27
CA PRO A 360 -16.36 -26.58 7.92
C PRO A 360 -16.27 -25.36 7.00
N MET A 361 -16.83 -24.20 7.38
CA MET A 361 -16.80 -22.98 6.57
C MET A 361 -15.42 -22.33 6.62
N SER A 362 -14.64 -22.59 5.56
CA SER A 362 -13.27 -22.09 5.39
C SER A 362 -13.19 -20.58 5.17
N ALA A 363 -12.00 -20.01 5.38
CA ALA A 363 -11.70 -18.62 5.05
C ALA A 363 -11.39 -18.48 3.56
N TRP A 364 -12.12 -17.61 2.86
CA TRP A 364 -11.96 -17.44 1.41
C TRP A 364 -11.17 -16.19 0.99
N GLY A 365 -10.72 -15.37 1.95
CA GLY A 365 -10.04 -14.09 1.68
C GLY A 365 -8.70 -14.18 0.95
N GLU A 366 -8.06 -15.35 0.90
CA GLU A 366 -6.86 -15.57 0.08
C GLU A 366 -7.18 -15.93 -1.38
N MET A 367 -8.37 -16.47 -1.63
CA MET A 367 -8.84 -16.92 -2.94
C MET A 367 -9.78 -15.93 -3.61
N LEU A 368 -10.37 -15.01 -2.84
CA LEU A 368 -11.33 -14.01 -3.29
C LEU A 368 -10.90 -12.61 -2.86
N SER A 369 -11.02 -11.66 -3.79
CA SER A 369 -10.91 -10.23 -3.47
C SER A 369 -12.14 -9.74 -2.70
N ASP A 370 -11.98 -8.63 -1.97
CA ASP A 370 -13.06 -8.00 -1.20
C ASP A 370 -14.27 -7.65 -2.10
N GLU A 371 -14.02 -7.21 -3.33
CA GLU A 371 -15.08 -6.95 -4.31
C GLU A 371 -15.88 -8.22 -4.66
N GLN A 372 -15.18 -9.35 -4.85
CA GLN A 372 -15.81 -10.64 -5.14
C GLN A 372 -16.62 -11.15 -3.96
N ILE A 373 -16.11 -10.96 -2.73
CA ILE A 373 -16.83 -11.32 -1.51
C ILE A 373 -18.13 -10.51 -1.40
N TRP A 374 -18.10 -9.20 -1.66
CA TRP A 374 -19.32 -8.38 -1.67
C TRP A 374 -20.33 -8.81 -2.73
N LYS A 375 -19.87 -9.24 -3.92
CA LYS A 375 -20.75 -9.81 -4.95
C LYS A 375 -21.43 -11.09 -4.48
N ILE A 376 -20.69 -11.99 -3.82
CA ILE A 376 -21.25 -13.21 -3.21
C ILE A 376 -22.28 -12.85 -2.14
N THR A 377 -21.95 -11.92 -1.24
CA THR A 377 -22.89 -11.43 -0.20
C THR A 377 -24.17 -10.85 -0.81
N ALA A 378 -24.07 -10.10 -1.91
CA ALA A 378 -25.25 -9.58 -2.61
C ALA A 378 -26.12 -10.72 -3.19
N TYR A 379 -25.50 -11.79 -3.69
CA TYR A 379 -26.21 -12.98 -4.17
C TYR A 379 -26.90 -13.74 -3.03
N GLU A 380 -26.20 -13.98 -1.92
CA GLU A 380 -26.76 -14.67 -0.74
C GLU A 380 -27.94 -13.89 -0.13
N TRP A 381 -27.82 -12.57 -0.05
CA TRP A 381 -28.90 -11.68 0.43
C TRP A 381 -30.14 -11.68 -0.46
N ALA A 382 -29.98 -11.98 -1.76
CA ALA A 382 -31.11 -12.06 -2.68
C ALA A 382 -32.09 -13.19 -2.31
N PHE A 383 -31.63 -14.26 -1.67
CA PHE A 383 -32.49 -15.34 -1.18
C PHE A 383 -33.40 -14.91 -0.02
N TYR A 384 -32.86 -14.08 0.88
CA TYR A 384 -33.55 -13.62 2.09
C TYR A 384 -34.50 -12.45 1.81
N SER A 385 -34.06 -11.45 1.05
CA SER A 385 -34.73 -10.14 0.96
C SER A 385 -36.09 -10.12 0.25
N LYS A 386 -36.51 -11.21 -0.43
CA LYS A 386 -37.80 -11.38 -1.15
C LYS A 386 -38.35 -10.11 -1.86
N GLY A 387 -37.48 -9.22 -2.34
CA GLY A 387 -37.87 -7.89 -2.75
C GLY A 387 -36.82 -7.20 -3.62
N LYS A 388 -37.12 -7.18 -4.94
CA LYS A 388 -36.61 -6.27 -6.00
C LYS A 388 -35.52 -6.76 -6.97
N LEU A 389 -35.17 -8.04 -6.99
CA LEU A 389 -34.82 -8.73 -8.24
C LEU A 389 -35.69 -9.98 -8.30
N GLY A 390 -36.30 -10.24 -9.46
CA GLY A 390 -37.38 -11.21 -9.59
C GLY A 390 -37.01 -12.59 -9.07
N ASN A 391 -37.58 -12.97 -7.92
CA ASN A 391 -37.49 -14.30 -7.30
C ASN A 391 -37.70 -15.46 -8.28
N ALA A 392 -38.43 -15.25 -9.38
CA ALA A 392 -38.67 -16.26 -10.40
C ALA A 392 -37.42 -16.60 -11.23
N GLU A 393 -36.54 -15.63 -11.52
CA GLU A 393 -35.40 -15.83 -12.42
C GLU A 393 -34.21 -16.50 -11.72
N LEU A 394 -33.96 -16.16 -10.45
CA LEU A 394 -32.94 -16.82 -9.62
C LEU A 394 -33.35 -18.25 -9.25
N VAL A 395 -34.63 -18.47 -8.91
CA VAL A 395 -35.16 -19.82 -8.61
C VAL A 395 -35.24 -20.70 -9.87
N GLU A 396 -35.53 -20.12 -11.05
CA GLU A 396 -35.52 -20.90 -12.29
C GLU A 396 -34.09 -21.29 -12.70
N ARG A 397 -33.10 -20.42 -12.48
CA ARG A 397 -31.68 -20.68 -12.79
C ARG A 397 -30.95 -21.54 -11.75
N SER A 398 -31.44 -21.60 -10.53
CA SER A 398 -30.87 -22.44 -9.46
C SER A 398 -31.38 -23.88 -9.47
N LYS A 399 -32.40 -24.19 -10.29
CA LYS A 399 -32.84 -25.57 -10.51
C LYS A 399 -31.69 -26.37 -11.13
N PRO A 400 -31.46 -27.62 -10.68
CA PRO A 400 -30.54 -28.51 -11.37
C PRO A 400 -31.02 -28.65 -12.83
N GLU A 401 -30.14 -28.44 -13.79
CA GLU A 401 -30.44 -28.74 -15.20
C GLU A 401 -30.93 -30.19 -15.26
N GLY A 402 -32.18 -30.39 -15.69
CA GLY A 402 -32.72 -31.72 -15.91
C GLY A 402 -31.84 -32.51 -16.88
N PRO A 403 -32.01 -33.84 -16.99
CA PRO A 403 -31.09 -34.74 -17.69
C PRO A 403 -31.12 -34.59 -19.23
N ALA A 404 -30.84 -33.40 -19.75
CA ALA A 404 -30.78 -33.10 -21.16
C ALA A 404 -29.39 -32.56 -21.53
N ALA A 405 -28.55 -33.50 -22.00
CA ALA A 405 -27.48 -33.28 -22.97
C ALA A 405 -26.26 -32.45 -22.54
N ILE A 406 -25.56 -32.88 -21.49
CA ILE A 406 -24.09 -32.86 -21.55
C ILE A 406 -23.67 -34.23 -22.10
N GLN A 407 -23.48 -34.30 -23.43
CA GLN A 407 -22.73 -35.39 -24.03
C GLN A 407 -21.31 -35.33 -23.44
N ALA A 408 -21.02 -36.29 -22.57
CA ALA A 408 -19.67 -36.57 -22.10
C ALA A 408 -18.75 -36.73 -23.32
N LYS A 409 -17.82 -35.79 -23.48
CA LYS A 409 -16.52 -36.11 -24.05
C LYS A 409 -15.56 -36.21 -22.87
N ASP A 410 -15.52 -37.41 -22.31
CA ASP A 410 -14.47 -37.87 -21.42
C ASP A 410 -13.12 -37.66 -22.11
N LYS A 411 -12.27 -36.81 -21.53
CA LYS A 411 -10.84 -36.82 -21.85
C LYS A 411 -9.96 -36.20 -20.78
N TYR A 412 -10.11 -36.58 -19.51
CA TYR A 412 -9.11 -36.24 -18.49
C TYR A 412 -9.04 -37.30 -17.39
N TRP A 413 -8.85 -38.57 -17.75
CA TRP A 413 -8.19 -39.58 -16.91
C TRP A 413 -7.64 -40.69 -17.83
N ASP A 414 -6.40 -40.51 -18.28
CA ASP A 414 -5.46 -41.59 -18.61
C ASP A 414 -4.28 -41.49 -17.64
#